data_AF-A0A933F7Z6-F1
#
_entry.id   AF-A0A933F7Z6-F1
#
_cell.length_a   1.000
_cell.length_b   1.000
_cell.length_c   1.000
_cell.angle_alpha   90.00
_cell.angle_beta   90.00
_cell.angle_gamma   90.00
#
_symmetry.space_group_name_H-M   'P 1'
#
loop_
_entity.id
_entity.type
_entity.pdbx_description
1 polymer ?
#
loop_
_entity_poly.entity_id
_entity_poly.type
_entity_poly.pdbx_seq_one_letter_code
_entity_poly.pdbx_strand_id
1 'polypeptide(L)'
;DEDWEKTFATPHTVIKAGEVILEGGEFRRDMEGRSLYVEPQYDPAIEAEIRKWFADFYTIEFANYPVGMEYLPHPERVETSNG
;
A
#
# COMPACT_ATOMS: atom_id res chain seq x y z
N ASP A 1 -21.20 -31.85 11.72
CA ASP A 1 -21.35 -30.39 11.60
C ASP A 1 -20.02 -29.78 11.26
N GLU A 2 -19.93 -29.15 10.09
CA GLU A 2 -18.74 -28.39 9.70
C GLU A 2 -18.74 -27.05 10.40
N ASP A 3 -17.68 -26.83 11.18
CA ASP A 3 -17.43 -25.56 11.86
C ASP A 3 -16.65 -24.64 10.91
N TRP A 4 -17.41 -23.87 10.11
CA TRP A 4 -16.85 -22.95 9.13
C TRP A 4 -16.08 -21.79 9.79
N GLU A 5 -16.53 -21.34 10.96
CA GLU A 5 -15.87 -20.28 11.70
C GLU A 5 -14.44 -20.69 12.06
N LYS A 6 -14.28 -21.91 12.62
CA LYS A 6 -12.96 -22.47 12.92
C LYS A 6 -12.10 -22.68 11.67
N THR A 7 -12.71 -23.13 10.58
CA THR A 7 -12.01 -23.40 9.31
C THR A 7 -11.43 -22.12 8.70
N PHE A 8 -12.18 -21.01 8.71
CA PHE A 8 -11.71 -19.73 8.17
C PHE A 8 -10.79 -18.97 9.13
N ALA A 9 -10.91 -19.17 10.44
CA ALA A 9 -10.03 -18.55 11.43
C ALA A 9 -8.62 -19.17 11.46
N THR A 10 -8.48 -20.45 11.08
CA THR A 10 -7.18 -21.15 11.05
C THR A 10 -7.06 -21.98 9.78
N PRO A 11 -6.79 -21.34 8.62
CA PRO A 11 -6.66 -22.06 7.36
C PRO A 11 -5.50 -23.05 7.42
N HIS A 12 -5.67 -24.23 6.83
CA HIS A 12 -4.59 -25.22 6.76
C HIS A 12 -3.45 -24.76 5.85
N THR A 13 -3.75 -24.07 4.74
CA THR A 13 -2.73 -23.64 3.76
C THR A 13 -3.07 -22.26 3.20
N VAL A 14 -2.07 -21.38 3.09
CA VAL A 14 -2.18 -20.08 2.41
C VAL A 14 -1.06 -19.93 1.40
N ILE A 15 -1.41 -19.53 0.18
CA ILE A 15 -0.48 -19.26 -0.92
C ILE A 15 -0.51 -17.78 -1.25
N LYS A 16 0.65 -17.15 -1.39
CA LYS A 16 0.79 -15.77 -1.84
C LYS A 16 1.93 -15.69 -2.86
N ALA A 17 1.67 -15.01 -3.99
CA ALA A 17 2.64 -14.85 -5.09
C ALA A 17 3.23 -16.17 -5.62
N GLY A 18 2.47 -17.27 -5.58
CA GLY A 18 2.91 -18.61 -6.00
C GLY A 18 3.62 -19.43 -4.93
N GLU A 19 3.84 -18.87 -3.73
CA GLU A 19 4.56 -19.52 -2.63
C GLU A 19 3.64 -19.85 -1.45
N VAL A 20 3.86 -21.01 -0.80
CA VAL A 20 3.16 -21.39 0.44
C VAL A 20 3.75 -20.59 1.60
N ILE A 21 2.94 -19.72 2.22
CA ILE A 21 3.36 -18.87 3.35
C ILE A 21 2.90 -19.40 4.71
N LEU A 22 1.82 -20.19 4.73
CA LEU A 22 1.28 -20.84 5.91
C LEU A 22 0.90 -22.27 5.56
N GLU A 23 1.28 -23.23 6.40
CA GLU A 23 0.92 -24.64 6.27
C GLU A 23 0.77 -25.31 7.62
N GLY A 24 -0.35 -26.00 7.86
CA GLY A 24 -0.66 -26.64 9.14
C GLY A 24 -0.89 -25.65 10.28
N GLY A 25 -1.31 -24.41 9.97
CA GLY A 25 -1.49 -23.34 10.97
C GLY A 25 -0.19 -22.61 11.36
N GLU A 26 0.95 -22.95 10.75
CA GLU A 26 2.25 -22.34 11.04
C GLU A 26 2.77 -21.56 9.82
N PHE A 27 3.37 -20.38 10.07
CA PHE A 27 4.07 -19.63 9.04
C PHE A 27 5.34 -20.34 8.60
N ARG A 28 5.51 -20.50 7.29
CA ARG A 28 6.67 -21.15 6.68
C ARG A 28 7.70 -20.16 6.15
N ARG A 29 7.25 -18.97 5.75
CA ARG A 29 8.10 -17.90 5.21
C ARG A 29 7.52 -16.55 5.57
N ASP A 30 8.43 -15.62 5.85
CA ASP A 30 8.10 -14.21 5.83
C ASP A 30 8.22 -13.70 4.39
N MET A 31 7.29 -12.85 3.98
CA MET A 31 7.28 -12.29 2.63
C MET A 31 6.70 -10.88 2.65
N GLU A 32 7.51 -9.94 2.17
CA GLU A 32 7.05 -8.57 1.97
C GLU A 32 6.12 -8.48 0.75
N GLY A 33 4.97 -7.82 0.95
CA GLY A 33 4.00 -7.57 -0.10
C GLY A 33 4.43 -6.44 -1.04
N ARG A 34 3.64 -6.23 -2.10
CA ARG A 34 3.78 -5.07 -2.99
C ARG A 34 2.88 -3.93 -2.50
N SER A 35 3.40 -2.71 -2.51
CA SER A 35 2.66 -1.48 -2.26
C SER A 35 2.07 -0.97 -3.57
N LEU A 36 0.76 -1.15 -3.72
CA LEU A 36 0.03 -0.66 -4.89
C LEU A 36 -0.23 0.84 -4.75
N TYR A 37 0.06 1.63 -5.78
CA TYR A 37 -0.23 3.06 -5.81
C TYR A 37 -0.70 3.52 -7.19
N VAL A 38 -1.33 4.68 -7.26
CA VAL A 38 -1.75 5.32 -8.51
C VAL A 38 -1.01 6.65 -8.67
N GLU A 39 -0.78 7.06 -9.91
CA GLU A 39 -0.15 8.34 -10.25
C GLU A 39 -0.95 9.03 -11.36
N PRO A 40 -2.20 9.46 -11.08
CA PRO A 40 -3.00 10.15 -12.07
C PRO A 40 -2.39 11.53 -12.38
N GLN A 41 -2.59 12.00 -13.60
CA GLN A 41 -2.24 13.38 -13.96
C GLN A 41 -3.12 14.37 -13.16
N TYR A 42 -2.51 15.48 -12.75
CA TYR A 42 -3.19 16.61 -12.10
C TYR A 42 -2.70 17.92 -12.72
N ASP A 43 -3.46 19.01 -12.52
CA ASP A 43 -3.05 20.35 -12.93
C ASP A 43 -1.97 20.89 -11.98
N PRO A 44 -0.71 21.10 -12.42
CA PRO A 44 0.37 21.58 -11.55
C PRO A 44 0.11 22.98 -10.97
N ALA A 45 -0.79 23.78 -11.55
CA ALA A 45 -1.12 25.11 -11.04
C ALA A 45 -1.71 25.06 -9.61
N ILE A 46 -2.31 23.94 -9.21
CA ILE A 46 -2.87 23.73 -7.87
C ILE A 46 -1.80 23.81 -6.77
N GLU A 47 -0.54 23.46 -7.09
CA GLU A 47 0.53 23.41 -6.08
C GLU A 47 0.81 24.77 -5.45
N ALA A 48 0.65 25.87 -6.19
CA ALA A 48 0.89 27.20 -5.66
C ALA A 48 -0.07 27.54 -4.51
N GLU A 49 -1.35 27.20 -4.67
CA GLU A 49 -2.37 27.41 -3.64
C GLU A 49 -2.12 26.48 -2.43
N ILE A 50 -1.81 25.21 -2.67
CA ILE A 50 -1.54 24.23 -1.61
C ILE A 50 -0.30 24.64 -0.80
N ARG A 51 0.79 25.09 -1.45
CA ARG A 51 2.01 25.56 -0.77
C ARG A 51 1.73 26.75 0.15
N LYS A 52 0.92 27.70 -0.30
CA LYS A 52 0.51 28.84 0.53
C LYS A 52 -0.26 28.37 1.77
N TRP A 53 -1.25 27.49 1.56
CA TRP A 53 -2.03 26.93 2.66
C TRP A 53 -1.14 26.13 3.65
N PHE A 54 -0.17 25.36 3.16
CA PHE A 54 0.82 24.69 4.01
C PHE A 54 1.61 25.68 4.88
N ALA A 55 2.10 26.77 4.30
CA ALA A 55 2.87 27.78 5.03
C ALA A 55 2.04 28.47 6.15
N ASP A 56 0.75 28.69 5.91
CA ASP A 56 -0.13 29.36 6.86
C ASP A 56 -0.57 28.44 8.03
N PHE A 57 -0.67 27.12 7.79
CA PHE A 57 -1.38 26.21 8.72
C PHE A 57 -0.63 24.95 9.12
N TYR A 58 0.47 24.57 8.45
CA TYR A 58 1.25 23.37 8.78
C TYR A 58 2.53 23.71 9.53
N THR A 59 3.04 22.72 10.26
CA THR A 59 4.30 22.83 11.01
C THR A 59 5.51 22.30 10.24
N ILE A 60 5.31 21.81 9.00
CA ILE A 60 6.37 21.35 8.11
C ILE A 60 6.22 21.98 6.74
N GLU A 61 7.35 22.14 6.05
CA GLU A 61 7.40 22.64 4.68
C GLU A 61 6.74 21.65 3.72
N PHE A 62 5.98 22.17 2.74
CA PHE A 62 5.32 21.35 1.72
C PHE A 62 6.32 20.43 0.97
N ALA A 63 7.56 20.87 0.78
CA ALA A 63 8.59 20.06 0.11
C ALA A 63 8.98 18.79 0.88
N ASN A 64 8.74 18.73 2.19
CA ASN A 64 9.04 17.58 3.04
C ASN A 64 7.81 16.69 3.30
N TYR A 65 6.65 17.06 2.75
CA TYR A 65 5.39 16.33 2.93
C TYR A 65 5.25 15.07 2.04
N PRO A 66 5.72 15.06 0.78
CA PRO A 66 5.59 13.88 -0.07
C PRO A 66 6.28 12.66 0.54
N VAL A 67 5.62 11.51 0.47
CA VAL A 67 6.25 10.22 0.77
C VAL A 67 7.13 9.84 -0.43
N GLY A 68 8.43 9.79 -0.21
CA GLY A 68 9.39 9.36 -1.22
C GLY A 68 9.27 7.87 -1.57
N MET A 69 9.67 7.51 -2.79
CA MET A 69 9.62 6.12 -3.27
C MET A 69 10.55 5.18 -2.49
N GLU A 70 11.60 5.73 -1.87
CA GLU A 70 12.52 5.01 -0.99
C GLU A 70 11.84 4.39 0.25
N TYR A 71 10.66 4.88 0.63
CA TYR A 71 9.85 4.30 1.71
C TYR A 71 8.97 3.13 1.25
N LEU A 72 8.95 2.83 -0.06
CA LEU A 72 8.19 1.72 -0.63
C LEU A 72 9.17 0.65 -1.13
N PRO A 73 9.40 -0.45 -0.38
CA PRO A 73 10.36 -1.50 -0.78
C PRO A 73 10.00 -2.18 -2.11
N HIS A 74 8.71 -2.38 -2.36
CA HIS A 74 8.16 -3.07 -3.53
C HIS A 74 6.97 -2.31 -4.13
N PRO A 75 7.19 -1.13 -4.75
CA PRO A 75 6.12 -0.33 -5.29
C PRO A 75 5.61 -0.90 -6.62
N GLU A 76 4.30 -0.86 -6.84
CA GLU A 76 3.67 -1.26 -8.10
C GLU A 76 2.61 -0.22 -8.48
N ARG A 77 2.86 0.49 -9.59
CA ARG A 77 1.92 1.48 -10.12
C ARG A 77 0.77 0.77 -10.80
N VAL A 78 -0.45 1.18 -10.45
CA VAL A 78 -1.68 0.72 -11.08
C VAL A 78 -2.23 1.85 -11.95
N GLU A 79 -2.46 1.54 -13.23
CA GLU A 79 -3.03 2.48 -14.17
C GLU A 79 -4.48 2.80 -13.81
N THR A 80 -4.89 4.06 -13.96
CA THR A 80 -6.27 4.49 -13.76
C THR A 80 -6.96 4.65 -15.10
N SER A 81 -8.29 4.52 -15.13
CA SER A 81 -9.10 4.44 -16.36
C SER A 81 -9.07 5.68 -17.28
N ASN A 82 -8.37 6.75 -16.88
CA ASN A 82 -8.27 8.03 -17.59
C ASN A 82 -6.80 8.39 -17.92
N GLY A 83 -5.98 7.39 -18.27
CA GLY A 83 -4.62 7.60 -18.80
C GLY A 83 -4.59 8.16 -20.21
#